data_AF-A0A3E4F6F3-F1
#
_entry.id   AF-A0A3E4F6F3-F1
#
_cell.length_a   1.000
_cell.length_b   1.000
_cell.length_c   1.000
_cell.angle_alpha   90.00
_cell.angle_beta   90.00
_cell.angle_gamma   90.00
#
_symmetry.space_group_name_H-M   'P 1'
#
loop_
_entity.id
_entity.type
_entity.pdbx_description
1 polymer ?
#
loop_
_entity_poly.entity_id
_entity_poly.type
_entity_poly.pdbx_seq_one_letter_code
_entity_poly.pdbx_strand_id
1 'polypeptide(L)'
;MGRYYRLSKKITDDMATAILNEINELENVQTARITEDNKYLFVDTKDQQYPEVMTRALNICSRLGGKCELSFAGFEGGFQP
;
A
#
# COMPACT_ATOMS: atom_id res chain seq x y z
N MET A 1 -7.63 4.80 -10.83
CA MET A 1 -7.00 3.60 -11.43
C MET A 1 -5.94 3.17 -10.48
N GLY A 2 -6.22 2.11 -9.73
CA GLY A 2 -5.41 1.71 -8.60
C GLY A 2 -4.02 1.22 -9.01
N ARG A 3 -3.10 1.23 -8.05
CA ARG A 3 -1.72 0.79 -8.22
C ARG A 3 -1.39 -0.29 -7.21
N TYR A 4 -0.68 -1.30 -7.68
CA TYR A 4 -0.09 -2.34 -6.85
C TYR A 4 1.36 -2.01 -6.55
N TYR A 5 1.72 -2.21 -5.30
CA TYR A 5 3.05 -2.05 -4.78
C TYR A 5 3.48 -3.33 -4.10
N ARG A 6 4.64 -3.86 -4.48
CA ARG A 6 5.27 -4.98 -3.81
C ARG A 6 5.91 -4.50 -2.53
N LEU A 7 5.65 -5.20 -1.43
CA LEU A 7 6.34 -5.04 -0.17
C LEU A 7 7.74 -5.69 -0.28
N SER A 8 8.78 -5.00 0.18
CA SER A 8 10.16 -5.53 0.13
C SER A 8 10.36 -6.79 0.98
N LYS A 9 9.46 -7.01 1.94
CA LYS A 9 9.41 -8.20 2.79
C LYS A 9 7.97 -8.55 3.14
N LYS A 10 7.76 -9.82 3.47
CA LYS A 10 6.48 -10.27 4.04
C LYS A 10 6.30 -9.64 5.42
N ILE A 11 5.14 -9.06 5.65
CA ILE A 11 4.72 -8.54 6.95
C ILE A 11 3.70 -9.49 7.60
N THR A 12 3.54 -9.39 8.92
CA THR A 12 2.53 -10.16 9.65
C THR A 12 1.14 -9.58 9.44
N ASP A 13 0.09 -10.36 9.72
CA ASP A 13 -1.29 -9.89 9.59
C ASP A 13 -1.62 -8.72 10.52
N ASP A 14 -1.00 -8.67 11.71
CA ASP A 14 -1.10 -7.55 12.64
C ASP A 14 -0.53 -6.26 12.04
N MET A 15 0.69 -6.33 11.48
CA MET A 15 1.31 -5.21 10.77
C MET A 15 0.49 -4.79 9.55
N ALA A 16 -0.01 -5.76 8.78
CA ALA A 16 -0.83 -5.50 7.61
C ALA A 16 -2.11 -4.74 7.99
N THR A 17 -2.78 -5.15 9.06
CA THR A 17 -3.98 -4.50 9.57
C THR A 17 -3.69 -3.08 10.04
N ALA A 18 -2.61 -2.87 10.80
CA ALA A 18 -2.22 -1.54 11.27
C ALA A 18 -1.87 -0.59 10.11
N ILE A 19 -1.10 -1.08 9.13
CA ILE A 19 -0.75 -0.33 7.92
C ILE A 19 -2.00 0.04 7.12
N LEU A 20 -2.92 -0.92 6.92
CA LEU A 20 -4.14 -0.68 6.17
C LEU A 20 -5.06 0.32 6.85
N ASN A 21 -5.19 0.25 8.17
CA ASN A 21 -5.98 1.22 8.93
C ASN A 21 -5.43 2.63 8.73
N GLU A 22 -4.12 2.85 8.95
CA GLU A 22 -3.53 4.18 8.79
C GLU A 22 -3.61 4.69 7.34
N ILE A 23 -3.43 3.83 6.33
CA ILE A 23 -3.52 4.24 4.92
C ILE A 23 -4.96 4.57 4.53
N ASN A 24 -5.95 3.79 4.98
CA ASN A 24 -7.36 4.07 4.69
C ASN A 24 -7.90 5.31 5.43
N GLU A 25 -7.26 5.73 6.52
CA GLU A 25 -7.57 7.00 7.21
C GLU A 25 -7.04 8.24 6.46
N LEU A 26 -6.18 8.08 5.45
CA LEU A 26 -5.71 9.19 4.63
C LEU A 26 -6.87 9.77 3.80
N GLU A 27 -7.12 11.07 3.94
CA GLU A 27 -8.19 11.79 3.23
C GLU A 27 -8.15 11.61 1.70
N ASN A 28 -6.94 11.48 1.14
CA ASN A 28 -6.64 11.40 -0.29
C ASN A 28 -6.65 9.95 -0.83
N VAL A 29 -6.88 8.96 0.05
CA VAL A 29 -7.05 7.55 -0.33
C VAL A 29 -8.53 7.27 -0.56
N GLN A 30 -8.82 6.58 -1.66
CA GLN A 30 -10.16 6.05 -1.92
C GLN A 30 -10.29 4.65 -1.31
N THR A 31 -9.30 3.78 -1.53
CA THR A 31 -9.23 2.47 -0.87
C THR A 31 -7.80 1.94 -0.88
N ALA A 32 -7.43 1.21 0.17
CA ALA A 32 -6.19 0.44 0.21
C ALA A 32 -6.45 -0.99 0.69
N ARG A 33 -5.74 -1.96 0.11
CA ARG A 33 -5.88 -3.39 0.41
C ARG A 33 -4.54 -4.09 0.35
N ILE A 34 -4.31 -5.06 1.23
CA ILE A 34 -3.16 -5.95 1.14
C ILE A 34 -3.64 -7.27 0.55
N THR A 35 -2.86 -7.82 -0.35
CA THR A 35 -3.18 -9.00 -1.16
C THR A 35 -1.99 -9.97 -1.18
N GLU A 36 -2.22 -11.18 -1.68
CA GLU A 36 -1.18 -12.19 -1.91
C GLU A 36 -0.32 -12.47 -0.67
N ASP A 37 -0.97 -12.86 0.44
CA ASP A 37 -0.28 -13.30 1.66
C ASP A 37 0.68 -12.23 2.21
N ASN A 38 0.19 -10.97 2.25
CA ASN A 38 0.91 -9.80 2.74
C ASN A 38 2.15 -9.40 1.93
N LYS A 39 2.14 -9.66 0.62
CA LYS A 39 3.23 -9.31 -0.31
C LYS A 39 2.95 -8.10 -1.18
N TYR A 40 1.69 -7.75 -1.40
CA TYR A 40 1.33 -6.62 -2.25
C TYR A 40 0.31 -5.70 -1.58
N LEU A 41 0.56 -4.40 -1.68
CA LEU A 41 -0.32 -3.32 -1.26
C LEU A 41 -0.95 -2.70 -2.51
N PHE A 42 -2.26 -2.80 -2.60
CA PHE A 42 -3.09 -2.06 -3.52
C PHE A 42 -3.46 -0.71 -2.91
N VAL A 43 -3.33 0.36 -3.69
CA VAL A 43 -3.76 1.72 -3.33
C VAL A 43 -4.49 2.33 -4.51
N ASP A 44 -5.70 2.84 -4.26
CA ASP A 44 -6.39 3.76 -5.16
C ASP A 44 -6.61 5.10 -4.45
N THR A 45 -6.31 6.18 -5.16
CA THR A 45 -6.29 7.56 -4.62
C THR A 45 -7.37 8.40 -5.27
N LYS A 46 -7.87 9.38 -4.50
CA LYS A 46 -8.73 10.44 -5.04
C LYS A 46 -7.90 11.35 -5.93
N ASP A 47 -8.50 11.80 -7.03
CA ASP A 47 -7.90 12.77 -7.97
C ASP A 47 -6.47 12.43 -8.44
N GLN A 48 -6.10 11.14 -8.43
CA GLN A 48 -4.77 10.64 -8.81
C GLN A 48 -3.61 11.24 -7.99
N GLN A 49 -3.84 11.60 -6.72
CA GLN A 49 -2.86 12.16 -5.79
C GLN A 49 -1.81 11.14 -5.28
N TYR A 50 -1.35 10.27 -6.17
CA TYR A 50 -0.39 9.21 -5.88
C TYR A 50 0.93 9.68 -5.28
N PRO A 51 1.59 10.77 -5.75
CA PRO A 51 2.87 11.17 -5.18
C PRO A 51 2.80 11.43 -3.67
N GLU A 52 1.77 12.15 -3.22
CA GLU A 52 1.58 12.47 -1.81
C GLU A 52 1.19 11.24 -1.00
N VAL A 53 0.17 10.50 -1.46
CA VAL A 53 -0.31 9.29 -0.79
C VAL A 53 0.81 8.26 -0.68
N MET A 54 1.63 8.09 -1.71
CA MET A 54 2.71 7.10 -1.71
C MET A 54 3.84 7.46 -0.76
N THR A 55 4.20 8.74 -0.64
CA THR A 55 5.17 9.17 0.37
C THR A 55 4.65 8.84 1.77
N ARG A 56 3.36 9.08 2.05
CA ARG A 56 2.75 8.73 3.34
C ARG A 56 2.68 7.22 3.55
N ALA A 57 2.20 6.47 2.57
CA ALA A 57 2.12 5.01 2.63
C ALA A 57 3.50 4.36 2.84
N LEU A 58 4.54 4.86 2.17
CA LEU A 58 5.91 4.38 2.37
C LEU A 58 6.42 4.65 3.79
N ASN A 59 6.12 5.82 4.35
CA ASN A 59 6.44 6.13 5.75
C ASN A 59 5.69 5.22 6.73
N ILE A 60 4.41 4.95 6.49
CA ILE A 60 3.58 4.06 7.32
C ILE A 60 4.12 2.63 7.26
N CYS A 61 4.35 2.09 6.06
CA CYS A 61 4.94 0.76 5.87
C CYS A 61 6.34 0.65 6.48
N SER A 62 7.15 1.71 6.41
CA SER A 62 8.47 1.73 7.03
C SER A 62 8.37 1.74 8.56
N ARG A 63 7.44 2.51 9.13
CA ARG A 63 7.26 2.61 10.59
C ARG A 63 6.67 1.33 11.19
N LEU A 64 5.56 0.85 10.62
CA LEU A 64 4.78 -0.28 11.16
C LEU A 64 5.28 -1.64 10.66
N GLY A 65 5.73 -1.72 9.41
CA GLY A 65 6.28 -2.94 8.79
C GLY A 65 7.77 -3.16 9.08
N GLY A 66 8.34 -2.44 10.05
CA GLY A 66 9.71 -2.62 10.53
C GLY A 66 10.78 -2.30 9.49
N LYS A 67 10.67 -1.18 8.77
CA LYS A 67 11.43 -0.80 7.56
C LYS A 67 11.01 -1.59 6.33
N CYS A 68 9.70 -1.78 6.14
CA CYS A 68 9.19 -2.32 4.89
C CYS A 68 9.17 -1.21 3.82
N GLU A 69 9.72 -1.49 2.66
CA GLU A 69 9.72 -0.58 1.51
C GLU A 69 8.64 -1.00 0.52
N LEU A 70 8.19 -0.04 -0.30
CA LEU A 70 7.19 -0.25 -1.34
C LEU A 70 7.83 -0.04 -2.71
N SER A 71 7.66 -1.00 -3.61
CA SER A 71 8.12 -0.93 -5.00
C SER A 71 6.93 -1.06 -5.94
N PHE A 72 6.84 -0.20 -6.95
CA PHE A 72 5.75 -0.28 -7.92
C PHE A 72 5.75 -1.64 -8.64
N ALA A 73 4.59 -2.31 -8.67
CA ALA A 73 4.42 -3.63 -9.26
C ALA A 73 3.50 -3.62 -10.49
N GLY A 74 2.52 -2.73 -10.54
CA GLY A 74 1.61 -2.64 -11.69
C GLY A 74 0.36 -1.81 -11.42
N PHE A 75 -0.53 -1.76 -12.40
CA PHE A 75 -1.82 -1.08 -12.30
C PHE A 75 -2.99 -2.06 -12.19
N GLU A 76 -4.09 -1.61 -11.60
CA GLU A 76 -5.37 -2.31 -11.59
C GLU A 76 -5.81 -2.65 -13.02
N GLY A 77 -5.98 -3.96 -13.31
CA GLY A 77 -6.33 -4.47 -14.64
C GLY A 77 -5.16 -4.97 -15.50
N GLY A 78 -3.91 -4.66 -15.13
CA GLY A 78 -2.70 -5.21 -15.75
C GLY A 78 -1.80 -6.00 -14.79
N PHE A 79 -2.15 -6.04 -13.50
CA PHE A 79 -1.43 -6.76 -12.47
C PHE A 79 -1.83 -8.24 -12.46
N GLN A 80 -0.90 -9.13 -12.82
CA GLN A 80 -1.00 -10.57 -12.59
C GLN A 80 -0.11 -10.91 -11.38
N PRO A 81 -0.69 -11.29 -10.23
CA PRO A 81 0.07 -11.68 -9.04
C PRO A 81 0.94 -12.92 -9.26
#